data_AF-A0A150IP11-F1
#
_entry.id   AF-A0A150IP11-F1
#
_cell.length_a   1.000
_cell.length_b   1.000
_cell.length_c   1.000
_cell.angle_alpha   90.00
_cell.angle_beta   90.00
_cell.angle_gamma   90.00
#
_symmetry.space_group_name_H-M   'P 1'
#
loop_
_entity.id
_entity.type
_entity.pdbx_description
1 polymer ?
#
loop_
_entity_poly.entity_id
_entity_poly.type
_entity_poly.pdbx_seq_one_letter_code
_entity_poly.pdbx_strand_id
1 'polypeptide(L)'
;MLNVRIFRNNRGFTFSNMAALIHYSATFGITFLLSLYLQYIKDLGPQKAGLILLSQPIVMAIFSPYAGKLSDRVEPRVVATTGMCITFVGLLIFSFLNETTSILSIVINSILVGFGYALFSSPNMNSIMSSVEKKFYGIASAMVGTMRLIGQMTSMAISMVVFALIIGRVGITPEYHSVFLSAVKIAFSIFTGLSFIGIFASYYRGNIRKDSNLNP
;
A
#
# COMPACT_ATOMS: atom_id res chain seq x y z
N MET A 1 -0.64 29.92 12.57
CA MET A 1 -1.28 29.35 11.37
C MET A 1 -0.22 28.66 10.53
N LEU A 2 -0.47 27.44 10.07
CA LEU A 2 0.48 26.58 9.37
C LEU A 2 0.90 27.21 8.04
N ASN A 3 2.18 27.51 7.83
CA ASN A 3 2.65 28.06 6.55
C ASN A 3 2.84 26.92 5.54
N VAL A 4 1.75 26.53 4.87
CA VAL A 4 1.69 25.45 3.86
C VAL A 4 2.68 25.69 2.70
N ARG A 5 3.10 26.94 2.49
CA ARG A 5 4.04 27.36 1.45
C ARG A 5 5.45 26.76 1.64
N ILE A 6 5.86 26.50 2.89
CA ILE A 6 7.16 25.90 3.21
C ILE A 6 7.22 24.44 2.71
N PHE A 7 6.12 23.69 2.84
CA PHE A 7 6.06 22.29 2.43
C PHE A 7 5.87 22.11 0.92
N ARG A 8 5.14 23.03 0.27
CA ARG A 8 4.88 22.97 -1.18
C ARG A 8 6.15 23.15 -2.03
N ASN A 9 7.14 23.92 -1.55
CA ASN A 9 8.43 24.06 -2.23
C ASN A 9 9.38 22.89 -1.94
N ASN A 10 9.09 22.08 -0.92
CA ASN A 10 9.90 20.92 -0.59
C ASN A 10 9.44 19.70 -1.38
N ARG A 11 10.18 19.42 -2.46
CA ARG A 11 9.87 18.31 -3.38
C ARG A 11 9.89 16.97 -2.66
N GLY A 12 10.93 16.69 -1.86
CA GLY A 12 11.05 15.43 -1.11
C GLY A 12 9.83 15.18 -0.21
N PHE A 13 9.46 16.18 0.58
CA PHE A 13 8.29 16.10 1.45
C PHE A 13 6.98 15.89 0.67
N THR A 14 6.76 16.66 -0.40
CA THR A 14 5.53 16.61 -1.19
C THR A 14 5.36 15.27 -1.90
N PHE A 15 6.40 14.81 -2.62
CA PHE A 15 6.34 13.55 -3.35
C PHE A 15 6.30 12.34 -2.42
N SER A 16 6.97 12.36 -1.26
CA SER A 16 6.84 11.27 -0.28
C SER A 16 5.45 11.18 0.35
N ASN A 17 4.79 12.31 0.59
CA ASN A 17 3.39 12.31 1.05
C ASN A 17 2.43 11.84 -0.05
N MET A 18 2.64 12.25 -1.30
CA MET A 18 1.85 11.77 -2.43
C MET A 18 2.05 10.27 -2.69
N ALA A 19 3.30 9.78 -2.60
CA ALA A 19 3.60 8.37 -2.69
C ALA A 19 2.93 7.58 -1.56
N ALA A 20 2.92 8.12 -0.32
CA ALA A 20 2.21 7.52 0.80
C ALA A 20 0.72 7.38 0.47
N LEU A 21 0.06 8.48 0.11
CA LEU A 21 -1.36 8.50 -0.25
C LEU A 21 -1.69 7.41 -1.28
N ILE A 22 -0.97 7.40 -2.42
CA ILE A 22 -1.22 6.46 -3.51
C ILE A 22 -0.96 5.01 -3.08
N HIS A 23 0.12 4.75 -2.33
CA HIS A 23 0.43 3.41 -1.87
C HIS A 23 -0.67 2.88 -0.93
N TYR A 24 -1.10 3.67 0.06
CA TYR A 24 -2.17 3.28 0.96
C TYR A 24 -3.52 3.10 0.22
N SER A 25 -3.78 3.90 -0.82
CA SER A 25 -4.93 3.70 -1.73
C SER A 25 -4.90 2.39 -2.49
N ALA A 26 -3.72 1.92 -2.87
CA ALA A 26 -3.57 0.67 -3.61
C ALA A 26 -3.61 -0.58 -2.71
N THR A 27 -3.21 -0.48 -1.44
CA THR A 27 -2.94 -1.68 -0.63
C THR A 27 -3.97 -1.98 0.45
N PHE A 28 -4.73 -0.99 0.94
CA PHE A 28 -5.54 -1.22 2.13
C PHE A 28 -6.75 -2.14 1.88
N GLY A 29 -7.30 -2.12 0.67
CA GLY A 29 -8.38 -3.00 0.25
C GLY A 29 -8.00 -4.48 0.15
N ILE A 30 -6.70 -4.83 0.15
CA ILE A 30 -6.22 -6.22 0.01
C ILE A 30 -6.84 -7.11 1.09
N THR A 31 -6.73 -6.72 2.37
CA THR A 31 -7.22 -7.52 3.50
C THR A 31 -8.73 -7.76 3.40
N PHE A 32 -9.49 -6.74 2.99
CA PHE A 32 -10.93 -6.83 2.83
C PHE A 32 -11.31 -7.79 1.68
N LEU A 33 -10.74 -7.58 0.49
CA LEU A 33 -11.05 -8.40 -0.69
C LEU A 33 -10.62 -9.86 -0.49
N LEU A 34 -9.43 -10.10 0.07
CA LEU A 34 -8.96 -11.46 0.36
C LEU A 34 -9.78 -12.12 1.46
N SER A 35 -10.22 -11.37 2.48
CA SER A 35 -11.09 -11.92 3.53
C SER A 35 -12.39 -12.48 2.94
N LEU A 36 -13.05 -11.71 2.07
CA LEU A 36 -14.27 -12.16 1.42
C LEU A 36 -13.99 -13.31 0.44
N TYR A 37 -12.92 -13.23 -0.35
CA TYR A 37 -12.55 -14.30 -1.26
C TYR A 37 -12.25 -15.62 -0.53
N LEU A 38 -11.49 -15.59 0.57
CA LEU A 38 -11.16 -16.78 1.35
C LEU A 38 -12.40 -17.39 2.02
N GLN A 39 -13.36 -16.56 2.46
CA GLN A 39 -14.56 -17.06 3.12
C GLN A 39 -15.60 -17.57 2.11
N TYR A 40 -15.91 -16.81 1.06
CA TYR A 40 -16.98 -17.17 0.11
C TYR A 40 -16.50 -18.10 -1.01
N ILE A 41 -15.32 -17.87 -1.58
CA ILE A 41 -14.81 -18.65 -2.73
C ILE A 41 -14.02 -19.88 -2.28
N LYS A 42 -13.25 -19.77 -1.19
CA LYS A 42 -12.49 -20.90 -0.62
C LYS A 42 -13.22 -21.65 0.49
N ASP A 43 -14.43 -21.22 0.82
CA ASP A 43 -15.28 -21.84 1.85
C ASP A 43 -14.53 -22.04 3.19
N LEU A 44 -13.64 -21.09 3.53
CA LEU A 44 -12.89 -21.13 4.77
C LEU A 44 -13.65 -20.42 5.87
N GLY A 45 -13.68 -21.03 7.06
CA GLY A 45 -14.14 -20.34 8.26
C GLY A 45 -13.33 -19.08 8.56
N PRO A 46 -13.94 -18.06 9.22
CA PRO A 46 -13.30 -16.77 9.50
C PRO A 46 -11.94 -16.88 10.22
N GLN A 47 -11.78 -17.86 11.11
CA GLN A 47 -10.55 -18.09 11.85
C GLN A 47 -9.39 -18.47 10.91
N LYS A 48 -9.63 -19.39 9.97
CA LYS A 48 -8.62 -19.84 9.00
C LYS A 48 -8.27 -18.72 8.01
N ALA A 49 -9.28 -17.98 7.54
CA ALA A 49 -9.07 -16.81 6.69
C ALA A 49 -8.21 -15.76 7.41
N GLY A 50 -8.52 -15.46 8.68
CA GLY A 50 -7.73 -14.57 9.52
C GLY A 50 -6.27 -14.98 9.63
N LEU A 51 -5.98 -16.26 9.90
CA LEU A 51 -4.61 -16.78 9.99
C LEU A 51 -3.83 -16.60 8.67
N ILE A 52 -4.47 -16.81 7.52
CA ILE A 52 -3.85 -16.58 6.21
C ILE A 52 -3.54 -15.09 6.02
N LEU A 53 -4.48 -14.21 6.36
CA LEU A 53 -4.33 -12.76 6.21
C LEU A 53 -3.25 -12.17 7.12
N LEU A 54 -2.93 -12.82 8.25
CA LEU A 54 -1.84 -12.39 9.14
C LEU A 54 -0.44 -12.51 8.50
N SER A 55 -0.28 -13.32 7.46
CA SER A 55 1.01 -13.48 6.77
C SER A 55 1.61 -12.14 6.33
N GLN A 56 0.79 -11.23 5.78
CA GLN A 56 1.24 -9.92 5.33
C GLN A 56 1.75 -9.03 6.48
N PRO A 57 0.97 -8.72 7.54
CA PRO A 57 1.44 -7.88 8.64
C PRO A 57 2.59 -8.49 9.46
N ILE A 58 2.68 -9.83 9.56
CA ILE A 58 3.82 -10.49 10.20
C ILE A 58 5.12 -10.16 9.46
N VAL A 59 5.12 -10.32 8.14
CA VAL A 59 6.29 -9.98 7.31
C VAL A 59 6.60 -8.50 7.39
N MET A 60 5.58 -7.64 7.37
CA MET A 60 5.77 -6.20 7.55
C MET A 60 6.47 -5.90 8.88
N ALA A 61 6.01 -6.47 9.99
CA ALA A 61 6.58 -6.24 11.31
C ALA A 61 8.05 -6.71 11.38
N ILE A 62 8.36 -7.88 10.81
CA ILE A 62 9.72 -8.44 10.79
C ILE A 62 10.65 -7.56 9.97
N PHE A 63 10.25 -7.14 8.76
CA PHE A 63 11.16 -6.48 7.82
C PHE A 63 11.20 -4.95 7.94
N SER A 64 10.23 -4.31 8.59
CA SER A 64 10.18 -2.84 8.73
C SER A 64 11.42 -2.22 9.40
N PRO A 65 11.99 -2.78 10.49
CA PRO A 65 13.23 -2.27 11.08
C PRO A 65 14.44 -2.39 10.15
N TYR A 66 14.55 -3.49 9.40
CA TYR A 66 15.64 -3.70 8.45
C TYR A 66 15.54 -2.73 7.27
N ALA A 67 14.33 -2.49 6.77
CA ALA A 67 14.06 -1.49 5.74
C ALA A 67 14.46 -0.08 6.20
N GLY A 68 14.14 0.27 7.46
CA GLY A 68 14.58 1.53 8.07
C GLY A 68 16.09 1.66 8.09
N LYS A 69 16.81 0.68 8.66
CA LYS A 69 18.28 0.66 8.69
C LYS A 69 18.91 0.71 7.29
N LEU A 70 18.28 0.04 6.31
CA LEU A 70 18.73 0.08 4.93
C LEU A 70 18.60 1.48 4.34
N SER A 71 17.52 2.20 4.66
CA SER A 71 17.31 3.58 4.21
C SER A 71 18.22 4.62 4.86
N ASP A 72 18.86 4.30 5.99
CA ASP A 72 19.89 5.16 6.58
C ASP A 72 21.22 5.06 5.80
N ARG A 73 21.42 3.94 5.08
CA ARG A 73 22.65 3.65 4.33
C ARG A 73 22.49 3.93 2.83
N VAL A 74 21.35 3.55 2.26
CA VAL A 74 20.99 3.70 0.84
C VAL A 74 19.95 4.81 0.72
N GLU A 75 19.98 5.57 -0.37
CA GLU A 75 19.01 6.65 -0.60
C GLU A 75 17.56 6.16 -0.39
N PRO A 76 16.78 6.76 0.53
CA PRO A 76 15.44 6.29 0.88
C PRO A 76 14.50 6.14 -0.32
N ARG A 77 14.68 6.99 -1.34
CA ARG A 77 13.99 6.91 -2.64
C ARG A 77 14.13 5.55 -3.29
N VAL A 78 15.35 5.01 -3.36
CA VAL A 78 15.63 3.75 -4.06
C VAL A 78 14.93 2.61 -3.34
N VAL A 79 15.10 2.53 -2.01
CA VAL A 79 14.50 1.46 -1.20
C VAL A 79 12.98 1.48 -1.28
N ALA A 80 12.37 2.66 -1.12
CA ALA A 80 10.91 2.78 -1.18
C ALA A 80 10.33 2.58 -2.58
N THR A 81 11.02 3.00 -3.64
CA THR A 81 10.58 2.73 -5.02
C THR A 81 10.60 1.23 -5.29
N THR A 82 11.68 0.54 -4.89
CA THR A 82 11.77 -0.93 -5.00
C THR A 82 10.64 -1.63 -4.23
N GLY A 83 10.37 -1.20 -3.00
CA GLY A 83 9.24 -1.72 -2.22
C GLY A 83 7.90 -1.57 -2.95
N MET A 84 7.67 -0.40 -3.55
CA MET A 84 6.46 -0.13 -4.32
C MET A 84 6.35 -0.98 -5.60
N CYS A 85 7.46 -1.23 -6.29
CA CYS A 85 7.50 -2.17 -7.43
C CYS A 85 7.14 -3.60 -7.00
N ILE A 86 7.67 -4.07 -5.85
CA ILE A 86 7.35 -5.39 -5.32
C ILE A 86 5.86 -5.49 -4.97
N THR A 87 5.30 -4.47 -4.32
CA THR A 87 3.87 -4.41 -4.03
C THR A 87 3.02 -4.37 -5.30
N PHE A 88 3.45 -3.63 -6.33
CA PHE A 88 2.80 -3.63 -7.65
C PHE A 88 2.72 -5.03 -8.24
N VAL A 89 3.82 -5.80 -8.22
CA VAL A 89 3.82 -7.19 -8.69
C VAL A 89 2.85 -8.05 -7.89
N GLY A 90 2.82 -7.91 -6.57
CA GLY A 90 1.88 -8.65 -5.74
C GLY A 90 0.40 -8.31 -5.99
N LEU A 91 0.09 -7.03 -6.21
CA LEU A 91 -1.26 -6.59 -6.62
C LEU A 91 -1.64 -7.12 -7.99
N LEU A 92 -0.70 -7.11 -8.94
CA LEU A 92 -0.89 -7.68 -10.27
C LEU A 92 -1.19 -9.18 -10.18
N ILE A 93 -0.45 -9.94 -9.37
CA ILE A 93 -0.72 -11.37 -9.13
C ILE A 93 -2.14 -11.57 -8.56
N PHE A 94 -2.57 -10.74 -7.59
CA PHE A 94 -3.92 -10.84 -7.05
C PHE A 94 -5.02 -10.48 -8.06
N SER A 95 -4.73 -9.69 -9.09
CA SER A 95 -5.68 -9.41 -10.18
C SER A 95 -6.05 -10.66 -11.01
N PHE A 96 -5.26 -11.73 -10.90
CA PHE A 96 -5.50 -13.01 -11.57
C PHE A 96 -6.15 -14.08 -10.67
N LEU A 97 -6.55 -13.73 -9.44
CA LEU A 97 -7.21 -14.66 -8.50
C LEU A 97 -8.39 -15.38 -9.15
N ASN A 98 -8.49 -16.69 -8.98
CA ASN A 98 -9.58 -17.50 -9.52
C ASN A 98 -10.01 -18.59 -8.53
N GLU A 99 -11.06 -19.34 -8.86
CA GLU A 99 -11.58 -20.40 -7.97
C GLU A 99 -10.57 -21.51 -7.67
N THR A 100 -9.60 -21.76 -8.55
CA THR A 100 -8.60 -22.84 -8.41
C THR A 100 -7.29 -22.38 -7.77
N THR A 101 -7.12 -21.08 -7.48
CA THR A 101 -5.87 -20.54 -6.93
C THR A 101 -5.55 -21.17 -5.58
N SER A 102 -4.36 -21.76 -5.41
CA SER A 102 -4.03 -22.46 -4.15
C SER A 102 -3.90 -21.50 -2.97
N ILE A 103 -4.23 -21.97 -1.75
CA ILE A 103 -4.03 -21.21 -0.51
C ILE A 103 -2.55 -20.84 -0.33
N LEU A 104 -1.65 -21.76 -0.68
CA LEU A 104 -0.20 -21.52 -0.60
C LEU A 104 0.23 -20.35 -1.48
N SER A 105 -0.30 -20.26 -2.71
CA SER A 105 -0.04 -19.12 -3.62
C SER A 105 -0.49 -17.79 -3.00
N ILE A 106 -1.64 -17.78 -2.31
CA ILE A 106 -2.16 -16.58 -1.63
C ILE A 106 -1.23 -16.18 -0.48
N VAL A 107 -0.78 -17.14 0.34
CA VAL A 107 0.16 -16.88 1.44
C VAL A 107 1.48 -16.33 0.92
N ILE A 108 2.07 -16.96 -0.10
CA ILE A 108 3.34 -16.51 -0.70
C ILE A 108 3.19 -15.10 -1.27
N ASN A 109 2.08 -14.81 -1.95
CA ASN A 109 1.86 -13.47 -2.50
C ASN A 109 1.60 -12.43 -1.40
N SER A 110 0.89 -12.77 -0.33
CA SER A 110 0.72 -11.91 0.85
C SER A 110 2.07 -11.61 1.54
N ILE A 111 2.97 -12.58 1.60
CA ILE A 111 4.35 -12.40 2.08
C ILE A 111 5.10 -11.42 1.16
N LEU A 112 5.01 -11.61 -0.17
CA LEU A 112 5.63 -10.72 -1.16
C LEU A 112 5.15 -9.27 -1.00
N VAL A 113 3.83 -9.08 -0.92
CA VAL A 113 3.22 -7.75 -0.69
C VAL A 113 3.67 -7.16 0.64
N GLY A 114 3.67 -7.94 1.72
CA GLY A 114 4.11 -7.49 3.05
C GLY A 114 5.57 -7.04 3.07
N PHE A 115 6.43 -7.77 2.36
CA PHE A 115 7.84 -7.39 2.18
C PHE A 115 7.99 -6.09 1.39
N GLY A 116 7.31 -5.95 0.24
CA GLY A 116 7.30 -4.73 -0.54
C GLY A 116 6.79 -3.52 0.25
N TYR A 117 5.73 -3.72 1.03
CA TYR A 117 5.16 -2.70 1.90
C TYR A 117 6.16 -2.26 2.99
N ALA A 118 6.88 -3.19 3.61
CA ALA A 118 7.91 -2.85 4.60
C ALA A 118 9.04 -2.00 4.00
N LEU A 119 9.51 -2.38 2.81
CA LEU A 119 10.52 -1.63 2.04
C LEU A 119 10.02 -0.26 1.58
N PHE A 120 8.72 -0.04 1.46
CA PHE A 120 8.15 1.27 1.18
C PHE A 120 7.95 2.12 2.45
N SER A 121 7.22 1.59 3.43
CA SER A 121 6.67 2.36 4.54
C SER A 121 7.77 3.00 5.41
N SER A 122 8.76 2.22 5.86
CA SER A 122 9.83 2.75 6.71
C SER A 122 10.72 3.76 5.99
N PRO A 123 11.25 3.49 4.78
CA PRO A 123 12.09 4.47 4.07
C PRO A 123 11.31 5.71 3.62
N ASN A 124 10.01 5.59 3.33
CA ASN A 124 9.18 6.75 3.03
C ASN A 124 8.96 7.63 4.27
N MET A 125 8.76 7.04 5.45
CA MET A 125 8.69 7.80 6.69
C MET A 125 10.01 8.53 6.94
N ASN A 126 11.15 7.85 6.77
CA ASN A 126 12.47 8.45 6.89
C ASN A 126 12.63 9.64 5.94
N SER A 127 12.24 9.46 4.67
CA SER A 127 12.23 10.53 3.66
C SER A 127 11.48 11.78 4.12
N ILE A 128 10.27 11.61 4.67
CA ILE A 128 9.41 12.70 5.12
C ILE A 128 10.05 13.45 6.30
N MET A 129 10.56 12.71 7.29
CA MET A 129 11.16 13.28 8.49
C MET A 129 12.48 13.98 8.20
N SER A 130 13.33 13.40 7.35
CA SER A 130 14.58 14.03 6.91
C SER A 130 14.38 15.25 6.01
N SER A 131 13.19 15.43 5.44
CA SER A 131 12.88 16.58 4.60
C SER A 131 12.52 17.83 5.42
N VAL A 132 12.36 17.75 6.74
CA VAL A 132 11.91 18.90 7.56
C VAL A 132 12.82 19.14 8.76
N GLU A 133 12.86 20.38 9.23
CA GLU A 133 13.53 20.69 10.50
C GLU A 133 12.82 20.01 11.69
N LYS A 134 13.57 19.67 12.74
CA LYS A 134 13.08 18.98 13.95
C LYS A 134 11.83 19.64 14.57
N LYS A 135 11.76 20.98 14.57
CA LYS A 135 10.61 21.75 15.08
C LYS A 135 9.29 21.45 14.35
N PHE A 136 9.35 20.87 13.16
CA PHE A 136 8.19 20.53 12.32
C PHE A 136 7.84 19.02 12.31
N TYR A 137 8.53 18.17 13.08
CA TYR A 137 8.27 16.73 13.09
C TYR A 137 6.83 16.37 13.43
N GLY A 138 6.20 17.12 14.36
CA GLY A 138 4.78 16.92 14.68
C GLY A 138 3.86 17.14 13.48
N ILE A 139 4.13 18.19 12.69
CA ILE A 139 3.36 18.50 11.47
C ILE A 139 3.62 17.47 10.38
N ALA A 140 4.87 17.06 10.19
CA ALA A 140 5.24 16.04 9.20
C ALA A 140 4.58 14.69 9.51
N SER A 141 4.56 14.29 10.79
CA SER A 141 3.88 13.07 11.26
C SER A 141 2.37 13.14 11.05
N ALA A 142 1.76 14.29 11.38
CA ALA A 142 0.35 14.51 11.14
C ALA A 142 0.00 14.40 9.64
N MET A 143 0.80 15.03 8.77
CA MET A 143 0.59 15.00 7.32
C MET A 143 0.65 13.58 6.75
N VAL A 144 1.68 12.79 7.08
CA VAL A 144 1.77 11.40 6.59
C VAL A 144 0.65 10.53 7.19
N GLY A 145 0.24 10.78 8.43
CA GLY A 145 -0.93 10.16 9.04
C GLY A 145 -2.22 10.46 8.27
N THR A 146 -2.43 11.72 7.89
CA THR A 146 -3.55 12.15 7.05
C THR A 146 -3.51 11.48 5.67
N MET A 147 -2.36 11.49 4.99
CA MET A 147 -2.22 10.83 3.68
C MET A 147 -2.52 9.34 3.76
N ARG A 148 -2.08 8.68 4.84
CA ARG A 148 -2.41 7.28 5.11
C ARG A 148 -3.91 7.06 5.25
N LEU A 149 -4.57 7.80 6.13
CA LEU A 149 -6.00 7.62 6.38
C LEU A 149 -6.85 7.92 5.14
N ILE A 150 -6.54 9.00 4.42
CA ILE A 150 -7.21 9.31 3.15
C ILE A 150 -6.98 8.17 2.15
N GLY A 151 -5.74 7.69 2.02
CA GLY A 151 -5.43 6.59 1.12
C GLY A 151 -6.23 5.33 1.45
N GLN A 152 -6.28 4.93 2.73
CA GLN A 152 -7.06 3.80 3.21
C GLN A 152 -8.56 3.95 2.91
N MET A 153 -9.12 5.13 3.15
CA MET A 153 -10.53 5.42 2.82
C MET A 153 -10.78 5.32 1.30
N THR A 154 -9.89 5.88 0.48
CA THR A 154 -9.98 5.76 -0.99
C THR A 154 -9.94 4.31 -1.44
N SER A 155 -9.06 3.49 -0.86
CA SER A 155 -8.96 2.06 -1.18
C SER A 155 -10.28 1.34 -0.91
N MET A 156 -10.87 1.55 0.27
CA MET A 156 -12.16 0.96 0.62
C MET A 156 -13.30 1.50 -0.25
N ALA A 157 -13.30 2.80 -0.55
CA ALA A 157 -14.30 3.40 -1.42
C ALA A 157 -14.26 2.77 -2.83
N ILE A 158 -13.06 2.56 -3.40
CA ILE A 158 -12.90 1.86 -4.69
C ILE A 158 -13.48 0.45 -4.62
N SER A 159 -13.12 -0.34 -3.59
CA SER A 159 -13.66 -1.70 -3.42
C SER A 159 -15.19 -1.70 -3.34
N MET A 160 -15.77 -0.77 -2.57
CA MET A 160 -17.22 -0.68 -2.39
C MET A 160 -17.94 -0.23 -3.65
N VAL A 161 -17.39 0.73 -4.39
CA VAL A 161 -17.96 1.19 -5.67
C VAL A 161 -17.90 0.07 -6.71
N VAL A 162 -16.79 -0.66 -6.80
CA VAL A 162 -16.69 -1.81 -7.70
C VAL A 162 -17.74 -2.87 -7.36
N PHE A 163 -17.93 -3.19 -6.08
CA PHE A 163 -18.96 -4.14 -5.67
C PHE A 163 -20.38 -3.63 -5.97
N ALA A 164 -20.66 -2.37 -5.69
CA ALA A 164 -21.96 -1.77 -5.96
C ALA A 164 -22.31 -1.77 -7.46
N LEU A 165 -21.34 -1.55 -8.33
CA LEU A 165 -21.54 -1.49 -9.79
C LEU A 165 -21.60 -2.89 -10.44
N ILE A 166 -20.84 -3.86 -9.93
CA ILE A 166 -20.69 -5.18 -10.56
C ILE A 166 -21.64 -6.23 -9.95
N ILE A 167 -21.79 -6.23 -8.62
CA ILE A 167 -22.63 -7.20 -7.90
C ILE A 167 -24.03 -6.62 -7.69
N GLY A 168 -24.12 -5.34 -7.32
CA GLY A 168 -25.38 -4.68 -6.98
C GLY A 168 -25.81 -4.93 -5.53
N ARG A 169 -27.12 -4.90 -5.26
CA ARG A 169 -27.71 -5.03 -3.92
C ARG A 169 -28.08 -6.48 -3.54
N VAL A 170 -27.29 -7.44 -3.99
CA VAL A 170 -27.50 -8.87 -3.70
C VAL A 170 -26.44 -9.39 -2.72
N GLY A 171 -26.80 -10.40 -1.95
CA GLY A 171 -25.85 -11.10 -1.08
C GLY A 171 -24.84 -11.90 -1.90
N ILE A 172 -23.66 -12.16 -1.32
CA ILE A 172 -22.66 -13.06 -1.92
C ILE A 172 -23.14 -14.50 -1.67
N THR A 173 -23.91 -15.05 -2.60
CA THR A 173 -24.37 -16.45 -2.60
C THR A 173 -23.65 -17.23 -3.70
N PRO A 174 -23.69 -18.59 -3.69
CA PRO A 174 -23.01 -19.41 -4.70
C PRO A 174 -23.32 -19.04 -6.16
N GLU A 175 -24.53 -18.58 -6.44
CA GLU A 175 -24.96 -18.10 -7.76
C GLU A 175 -24.16 -16.88 -8.25
N TYR A 176 -23.74 -16.00 -7.32
CA TYR A 176 -23.02 -14.75 -7.62
C TYR A 176 -21.50 -14.86 -7.40
N HIS A 177 -20.95 -16.04 -7.11
CA HIS A 177 -19.52 -16.23 -6.87
C HIS A 177 -18.66 -15.79 -8.06
N SER A 178 -19.07 -16.09 -9.29
CA SER A 178 -18.36 -15.71 -10.51
C SER A 178 -18.33 -14.19 -10.73
N VAL A 179 -19.45 -13.52 -10.44
CA VAL A 179 -19.60 -12.05 -10.51
C VAL A 179 -18.78 -11.38 -9.42
N PHE A 180 -18.84 -11.89 -8.19
CA PHE A 180 -18.02 -11.44 -7.08
C PHE A 180 -16.52 -11.56 -7.41
N LEU A 181 -16.09 -12.70 -7.93
CA LEU A 181 -14.70 -12.91 -8.32
C LEU A 181 -14.25 -11.92 -9.40
N SER A 182 -15.12 -11.62 -10.37
CA SER A 182 -14.87 -10.59 -11.38
C SER A 182 -14.70 -9.20 -10.76
N ALA A 183 -15.54 -8.85 -9.79
CA ALA A 183 -15.42 -7.59 -9.04
C ALA A 183 -14.09 -7.51 -8.26
N VAL A 184 -13.68 -8.61 -7.61
CA VAL A 184 -12.38 -8.71 -6.91
C VAL A 184 -11.21 -8.48 -7.88
N LYS A 185 -11.22 -9.14 -9.05
CA LYS A 185 -10.18 -8.96 -10.08
C LYS A 185 -10.11 -7.52 -10.59
N ILE A 186 -11.26 -6.89 -10.84
CA ILE A 186 -11.34 -5.48 -11.27
C ILE A 186 -10.75 -4.57 -10.20
N ALA A 187 -11.13 -4.74 -8.93
CA ALA A 187 -10.59 -3.95 -7.84
C ALA A 187 -9.07 -4.08 -7.71
N PHE A 188 -8.53 -5.31 -7.77
CA PHE A 188 -7.07 -5.51 -7.78
C PHE A 188 -6.38 -4.94 -9.02
N SER A 189 -7.04 -4.94 -10.19
CA SER A 189 -6.52 -4.29 -11.40
C SER A 189 -6.42 -2.77 -11.24
N ILE A 190 -7.44 -2.14 -10.63
CA ILE A 190 -7.41 -0.71 -10.31
C ILE A 190 -6.29 -0.40 -9.31
N PHE A 191 -6.17 -1.20 -8.25
CA PHE A 191 -5.08 -1.06 -7.28
C PHE A 191 -3.70 -1.24 -7.90
N THR A 192 -3.57 -2.17 -8.85
CA THR A 192 -2.34 -2.35 -9.63
C THR A 192 -2.01 -1.10 -10.43
N GLY A 193 -2.99 -0.51 -11.11
CA GLY A 193 -2.82 0.77 -11.83
C GLY A 193 -2.43 1.93 -10.91
N LEU A 194 -3.06 2.05 -9.74
CA LEU A 194 -2.70 3.05 -8.73
C LEU A 194 -1.26 2.85 -8.23
N SER A 195 -0.89 1.61 -7.92
CA SER A 195 0.46 1.28 -7.45
C SER A 195 1.51 1.62 -8.52
N PHE A 196 1.22 1.33 -9.79
CA PHE A 196 2.07 1.72 -10.93
C PHE A 196 2.29 3.23 -11.00
N ILE A 197 1.23 4.04 -10.91
CA ILE A 197 1.33 5.50 -10.87
C ILE A 197 2.17 5.95 -9.67
N GLY A 198 1.97 5.31 -8.52
CA GLY A 198 2.69 5.65 -7.30
C GLY A 198 4.19 5.31 -7.36
N ILE A 199 4.62 4.33 -8.17
CA ILE A 199 6.06 4.09 -8.43
C ILE A 199 6.71 5.36 -8.96
N PHE A 200 6.06 6.08 -9.88
CA PHE A 200 6.58 7.35 -10.40
C PHE A 200 6.59 8.44 -9.34
N ALA A 201 5.53 8.57 -8.53
CA ALA A 201 5.51 9.53 -7.42
C ALA A 201 6.63 9.26 -6.40
N SER A 202 6.85 7.99 -6.08
CA SER A 202 7.92 7.50 -5.21
C SER A 202 9.31 7.77 -5.81
N TYR A 203 9.46 7.56 -7.12
CA TYR A 203 10.70 7.80 -7.84
C TYR A 203 10.99 9.30 -7.96
N TYR A 204 10.05 10.15 -8.34
CA TYR A 204 10.33 11.57 -8.57
C TYR A 204 10.58 12.40 -7.30
N ARG A 205 10.58 11.79 -6.11
CA ARG A 205 10.85 12.48 -4.83
C ARG A 205 12.22 13.16 -4.73
N GLY A 206 13.19 12.80 -5.58
CA GLY A 206 14.54 13.38 -5.57
C GLY A 206 15.51 12.71 -4.58
N ASN A 207 16.69 13.30 -4.40
CA ASN A 207 17.75 12.79 -3.52
C ASN A 207 17.80 13.63 -2.24
N ILE A 208 17.21 13.10 -1.18
CA ILE A 208 17.06 13.75 0.12
C ILE A 208 18.42 13.95 0.78
N ARG A 209 19.35 12.99 0.59
CA ARG A 209 20.68 13.05 1.20
C ARG A 209 21.62 14.06 0.53
N LYS A 210 21.39 14.37 -0.76
CA LYS A 210 22.13 15.45 -1.43
C LYS A 210 21.64 16.82 -0.96
N ASP A 211 20.34 16.97 -0.75
CA ASP A 211 19.74 18.23 -0.31
C ASP A 211 20.09 18.56 1.15
N SER A 212 20.26 17.56 2.03
CA SER A 212 20.72 17.77 3.41
C SER A 212 22.16 18.25 3.53
N ASN A 213 23.02 17.94 2.55
CA ASN A 213 24.42 18.35 2.53
C ASN A 213 24.63 19.76 1.94
N LEU A 214 23.57 20.39 1.42
CA LEU A 214 23.61 21.72 0.80
C LEU A 214 23.09 22.85 1.71
N ASN A 215 22.58 22.51 2.90
CA ASN A 215 22.19 23.48 3.93
C ASN A 215 23.14 23.36 5.13
N PRO A 216 24.22 24.17 5.19
CA PRO A 216 25.09 24.26 6.37
C PRO A 216 24.37 24.88 7.58
#